data_AF-A0A3S3CW60-F1
#
_entry.id   AF-A0A3S3CW60-F1
#
_cell.length_a   1.000
_cell.length_b   1.000
_cell.length_c   1.000
_cell.angle_alpha   90.00
_cell.angle_beta   90.00
_cell.angle_gamma   90.00
#
_symmetry.space_group_name_H-M   'P 1'
#
loop_
_entity.id
_entity.type
_entity.pdbx_description
1 polymer ?
#
loop_
_entity_poly.entity_id
_entity_poly.type
_entity_poly.pdbx_seq_one_letter_code
_entity_poly.pdbx_strand_id
1 'polypeptide(L)'
;MNSRDWTRPSRHGTRHPRQHRPPTRPRRNRVLGLISVLALLVGPALIAVGAGAPAGAAGARTVVSLTFDDGNADATVAAQTLQANGLRGTFFVPSGYIDQPGYMSQADLHGIAAAGNEIGGHSVTHPDLSTMSRDEATRQLCNDRVNLTNWGFQVTSLAYPFASATAETESIAQQCGYNSARGLGDVETRFGCAGCDLAESIPPANPYYTKAPDQVDNTWTLADLQNVVTNAENNGGGWVQLTFHHVCANNCDPGGLSISPTLLDQFAAWLAARSSNNTVVQTVREVVGGAVAPAAPGPVPPAPAPGANGAPNPGLETVDATTGLPQCWMAGGYGVNTPTFATVPEAHAGSIAERLTMAGYVDGDAKLLPKLDLGECSPGATPGHTYALKAWYKSTAPTQFAVYYRTAIGTWAYWTSSPWFAAAPEYTAAEWTTPPVPAGATGISFGLNLFGNGQLHTDDYELHDTAATQPSSGSWTVGTTTPTAPTTTPGPVTAAAGHAKQKAAPGKHAPGKPAPGTDRSSRRGPAEPPVHYVPGPDELRPGQTFLPDAGNLGE
;
A
#
# COMPACT_ATOMS: atom_id res chain seq x y z
N MET A 1 -16.92 2.62 55.55
CA MET A 1 -18.30 2.71 56.06
C MET A 1 -19.25 2.56 54.87
N ASN A 2 -20.30 1.73 55.00
CA ASN A 2 -21.36 1.39 54.00
C ASN A 2 -20.88 0.90 52.61
N SER A 3 -21.06 -0.34 52.11
CA SER A 3 -22.01 -1.48 52.30
C SER A 3 -23.12 -1.60 51.25
N ARG A 4 -23.53 -2.86 50.93
CA ARG A 4 -24.41 -3.36 49.84
C ARG A 4 -23.69 -3.55 48.49
N ASP A 5 -23.41 -4.74 47.94
CA ASP A 5 -23.81 -6.15 48.14
C ASP A 5 -25.15 -6.62 47.50
N TRP A 6 -25.20 -7.90 47.10
CA TRP A 6 -26.31 -8.73 46.55
C TRP A 6 -26.46 -8.97 45.01
N THR A 7 -25.67 -9.94 44.53
CA THR A 7 -26.01 -11.21 43.81
C THR A 7 -27.31 -11.44 42.98
N ARG A 8 -27.17 -12.36 41.99
CA ARG A 8 -28.21 -12.99 41.12
C ARG A 8 -29.36 -13.69 41.87
N PRO A 9 -30.48 -13.99 41.18
CA PRO A 9 -30.86 -15.41 40.98
C PRO A 9 -31.42 -15.77 39.58
N SER A 10 -31.93 -17.00 39.42
CA SER A 10 -32.16 -17.71 38.15
C SER A 10 -33.56 -18.37 38.00
N ARG A 11 -33.94 -18.67 36.74
CA ARG A 11 -34.86 -19.71 36.19
C ARG A 11 -36.21 -20.07 36.88
N HIS A 12 -37.24 -20.18 36.01
CA HIS A 12 -38.50 -20.98 36.02
C HIS A 12 -39.74 -20.09 35.75
N GLY A 13 -40.80 -20.46 35.01
CA GLY A 13 -41.04 -21.65 34.17
C GLY A 13 -42.46 -22.23 34.32
N THR A 14 -43.38 -22.03 33.36
CA THR A 14 -44.73 -22.66 33.23
C THR A 14 -45.40 -22.20 31.90
N ARG A 15 -46.55 -22.74 31.44
CA ARG A 15 -46.85 -24.12 30.96
C ARG A 15 -48.19 -24.15 30.19
N HIS A 16 -48.19 -24.57 28.91
CA HIS A 16 -49.34 -25.20 28.19
C HIS A 16 -50.64 -24.39 27.91
N PRO A 17 -51.57 -24.83 27.00
CA PRO A 17 -51.77 -26.20 26.47
C PRO A 17 -51.83 -26.40 24.93
N ARG A 18 -51.96 -27.68 24.54
CA ARG A 18 -52.02 -28.24 23.18
C ARG A 18 -53.44 -28.25 22.58
N GLN A 19 -53.54 -28.15 21.25
CA GLN A 19 -54.45 -28.89 20.34
C GLN A 19 -53.86 -28.84 18.90
N HIS A 20 -54.04 -29.79 17.95
CA HIS A 20 -54.35 -31.23 18.09
C HIS A 20 -53.52 -32.10 17.08
N ARG A 21 -54.10 -32.67 16.00
CA ARG A 21 -53.38 -33.37 14.88
C ARG A 21 -54.26 -33.46 13.59
N PRO A 22 -53.70 -33.82 12.39
CA PRO A 22 -54.33 -33.76 11.05
C PRO A 22 -55.00 -35.13 10.68
N PRO A 23 -55.20 -35.58 9.40
CA PRO A 23 -55.08 -34.96 8.06
C PRO A 23 -56.26 -35.23 7.07
N THR A 24 -56.29 -34.57 5.90
CA THR A 24 -57.04 -35.07 4.71
C THR A 24 -56.38 -34.75 3.35
N ARG A 25 -56.28 -35.78 2.49
CA ARG A 25 -56.34 -35.72 1.01
C ARG A 25 -57.59 -36.54 0.63
N PRO A 26 -58.31 -36.25 -0.47
CA PRO A 26 -58.14 -37.13 -1.64
C PRO A 26 -58.51 -36.55 -3.04
N ARG A 27 -58.04 -37.29 -4.08
CA ARG A 27 -58.54 -37.43 -5.47
C ARG A 27 -58.46 -36.20 -6.41
N ARG A 28 -57.77 -36.29 -7.56
CA ARG A 28 -58.00 -37.09 -8.81
C ARG A 28 -59.17 -36.59 -9.64
N ASN A 29 -58.88 -36.13 -10.86
CA ASN A 29 -59.72 -36.35 -12.04
C ASN A 29 -58.87 -36.85 -13.22
N ARG A 30 -59.50 -37.59 -14.13
CA ARG A 30 -58.88 -38.28 -15.27
C ARG A 30 -59.29 -37.60 -16.58
N VAL A 31 -58.44 -37.67 -17.60
CA VAL A 31 -58.86 -37.74 -19.01
C VAL A 31 -58.13 -38.91 -19.66
N LEU A 32 -58.84 -39.67 -20.50
CA LEU A 32 -58.34 -40.85 -21.23
C LEU A 32 -57.93 -40.46 -22.67
N GLY A 33 -56.96 -41.18 -23.25
CA GLY A 33 -56.63 -41.10 -24.67
C GLY A 33 -56.01 -42.41 -25.17
N LEU A 34 -56.69 -43.07 -26.11
CA LEU A 34 -56.39 -44.40 -26.68
C LEU A 34 -56.29 -44.24 -28.23
N ILE A 35 -55.62 -45.08 -29.02
CA ILE A 35 -54.89 -46.35 -28.77
C ILE A 35 -53.79 -46.51 -29.85
N SER A 36 -52.70 -47.27 -29.63
CA SER A 36 -52.12 -48.20 -30.65
C SER A 36 -50.86 -48.94 -30.16
N VAL A 37 -50.91 -50.27 -30.24
CA VAL A 37 -49.78 -51.19 -30.07
C VAL A 37 -49.37 -51.69 -31.45
N LEU A 38 -48.07 -51.72 -31.75
CA LEU A 38 -47.52 -52.64 -32.74
C LEU A 38 -46.36 -53.40 -32.11
N ALA A 39 -46.49 -54.72 -31.99
CA ALA A 39 -45.46 -55.59 -31.46
C ALA A 39 -44.65 -56.19 -32.62
N LEU A 40 -43.32 -56.27 -32.45
CA LEU A 40 -42.45 -57.05 -33.33
C LEU A 40 -41.35 -57.70 -32.50
N LEU A 41 -41.23 -59.02 -32.65
CA LEU A 41 -40.34 -59.90 -31.89
C LEU A 41 -38.99 -60.04 -32.59
N VAL A 42 -37.89 -59.74 -31.89
CA VAL A 42 -36.53 -60.23 -32.21
C VAL A 42 -35.84 -60.59 -30.88
N GLY A 43 -35.10 -61.71 -30.88
CA GLY A 43 -34.67 -62.41 -29.65
C GLY A 43 -33.48 -61.82 -28.88
N PRO A 44 -33.09 -62.45 -27.76
CA PRO A 44 -32.07 -61.93 -26.85
C PRO A 44 -30.65 -62.21 -27.36
N ALA A 45 -30.00 -61.19 -27.91
CA ALA A 45 -28.55 -61.17 -28.06
C ALA A 45 -27.93 -60.81 -26.71
N LEU A 46 -27.26 -61.77 -26.06
CA LEU A 46 -26.40 -61.53 -24.88
C LEU A 46 -25.14 -60.77 -25.33
N ILE A 47 -25.26 -59.45 -25.48
CA ILE A 47 -24.08 -58.58 -25.55
C ILE A 47 -23.54 -58.47 -24.14
N ALA A 48 -22.41 -59.13 -23.89
CA ALA A 48 -21.60 -58.85 -22.72
C ALA A 48 -21.10 -57.41 -22.81
N VAL A 49 -21.79 -56.49 -22.13
CA VAL A 49 -21.27 -55.16 -21.85
C VAL A 49 -20.06 -55.38 -20.96
N GLY A 50 -18.87 -55.36 -21.58
CA GLY A 50 -17.64 -55.29 -20.83
C GLY A 50 -17.72 -54.08 -19.92
N ALA A 51 -17.73 -54.31 -18.62
CA ALA A 51 -17.57 -53.24 -17.66
C ALA A 51 -16.21 -52.60 -17.97
N GLY A 52 -16.24 -51.44 -18.62
CA GLY A 52 -15.06 -50.61 -18.73
C GLY A 52 -14.52 -50.44 -17.31
N ALA A 53 -13.23 -50.73 -17.11
CA ALA A 53 -12.58 -50.38 -15.86
C ALA A 53 -12.95 -48.91 -15.56
N PRO A 54 -13.30 -48.57 -14.30
CA PRO A 54 -13.65 -47.20 -13.99
C PRO A 54 -12.51 -46.33 -14.49
N ALA A 55 -12.82 -45.37 -15.36
CA ALA A 55 -11.87 -44.32 -15.68
C ALA A 55 -11.51 -43.73 -14.32
N GLY A 56 -10.27 -43.97 -13.88
CA GLY A 56 -9.84 -43.62 -12.53
C GLY A 56 -10.17 -42.16 -12.34
N ALA A 57 -11.03 -41.85 -11.36
CA ALA A 57 -11.55 -40.51 -11.20
C ALA A 57 -10.35 -39.57 -11.10
N ALA A 58 -10.16 -38.73 -12.13
CA ALA A 58 -9.13 -37.72 -12.09
C ALA A 58 -9.37 -36.91 -10.82
N GLY A 59 -8.36 -36.82 -9.96
CA GLY A 59 -8.49 -36.14 -8.67
C GLY A 59 -9.09 -34.76 -8.86
N ALA A 60 -9.88 -34.29 -7.89
CA ALA A 60 -10.48 -32.98 -7.99
C ALA A 60 -9.37 -31.92 -8.23
N ARG A 61 -9.60 -31.03 -9.20
CA ARG A 61 -8.55 -30.15 -9.73
C ARG A 61 -8.03 -29.22 -8.64
N THR A 62 -6.71 -29.20 -8.46
CA THR A 62 -6.03 -28.20 -7.65
C THR A 62 -5.42 -27.15 -8.59
N VAL A 63 -5.55 -25.88 -8.24
CA VAL A 63 -4.85 -24.79 -8.92
C VAL A 63 -3.94 -24.10 -7.92
N VAL A 64 -2.70 -23.84 -8.32
CA VAL A 64 -1.73 -23.10 -7.51
C VAL A 64 -1.41 -21.79 -8.21
N SER A 65 -1.54 -20.67 -7.52
CA SER A 65 -1.02 -19.38 -7.96
C SER A 65 0.18 -19.02 -7.10
N LEU A 66 1.30 -18.73 -7.76
CA LEU A 66 2.51 -18.24 -7.13
C LEU A 66 2.52 -16.73 -7.26
N THR A 67 2.44 -16.03 -6.14
CA THR A 67 2.24 -14.57 -6.08
C THR A 67 3.40 -13.89 -5.38
N PHE A 68 3.88 -12.79 -5.97
CA PHE A 68 5.07 -12.05 -5.54
C PHE A 68 4.68 -10.59 -5.34
N ASP A 69 4.80 -10.12 -4.12
CA ASP A 69 4.22 -8.83 -3.70
C ASP A 69 5.33 -7.74 -3.64
N ASP A 70 4.97 -6.52 -3.22
CA ASP A 70 5.81 -5.31 -3.04
C ASP A 70 6.58 -4.75 -4.25
N GLY A 71 6.84 -5.54 -5.30
CA GLY A 71 7.67 -5.12 -6.44
C GLY A 71 9.17 -4.99 -6.12
N ASN A 72 9.67 -5.69 -5.09
CA ASN A 72 11.09 -5.73 -4.70
C ASN A 72 11.99 -6.16 -5.88
N ALA A 73 13.16 -5.54 -6.05
CA ALA A 73 14.07 -5.85 -7.17
C ALA A 73 14.54 -7.31 -7.17
N ASP A 74 14.69 -7.93 -5.99
CA ASP A 74 15.12 -9.33 -5.87
C ASP A 74 14.07 -10.34 -6.39
N ALA A 75 12.79 -9.99 -6.43
CA ALA A 75 11.74 -10.86 -6.98
C ALA A 75 11.85 -11.06 -8.51
N THR A 76 12.74 -10.32 -9.20
CA THR A 76 13.14 -10.66 -10.58
C THR A 76 13.76 -12.05 -10.69
N VAL A 77 14.41 -12.54 -9.62
CA VAL A 77 14.92 -13.92 -9.52
C VAL A 77 13.76 -14.93 -9.58
N ALA A 78 12.62 -14.63 -8.96
CA ALA A 78 11.45 -15.50 -9.01
C ALA A 78 10.95 -15.70 -10.45
N ALA A 79 10.83 -14.62 -11.22
CA ALA A 79 10.40 -14.70 -12.62
C ALA A 79 11.33 -15.60 -13.46
N GLN A 80 12.64 -15.54 -13.21
CA GLN A 80 13.63 -16.41 -13.86
C GLN A 80 13.46 -17.88 -13.43
N THR A 81 13.30 -18.15 -12.13
CA THR A 81 13.06 -19.50 -11.59
C THR A 81 11.76 -20.11 -12.15
N LEU A 82 10.68 -19.33 -12.23
CA LEU A 82 9.42 -19.78 -12.81
C LEU A 82 9.58 -20.12 -14.29
N GLN A 83 10.20 -19.22 -15.07
CA GLN A 83 10.45 -19.43 -16.49
C GLN A 83 11.29 -20.68 -16.76
N ALA A 84 12.34 -20.92 -15.96
CA ALA A 84 13.20 -22.10 -16.06
C ALA A 84 12.43 -23.42 -15.82
N ASN A 85 11.40 -23.38 -14.97
CA ASN A 85 10.53 -24.52 -14.66
C ASN A 85 9.25 -24.59 -15.54
N GLY A 86 9.10 -23.71 -16.53
CA GLY A 86 7.90 -23.63 -17.39
C GLY A 86 6.64 -23.15 -16.68
N LEU A 87 6.80 -22.48 -15.53
CA LEU A 87 5.73 -21.93 -14.70
C LEU A 87 5.56 -20.42 -14.94
N ARG A 88 4.44 -19.87 -14.45
CA ARG A 88 4.11 -18.44 -14.49
C ARG A 88 3.46 -18.03 -13.17
N GLY A 89 3.71 -16.80 -12.74
CA GLY A 89 3.25 -16.23 -11.48
C GLY A 89 2.51 -14.91 -11.66
N THR A 90 2.08 -14.33 -10.55
CA THR A 90 1.43 -13.01 -10.49
C THR A 90 2.27 -12.10 -9.63
N PHE A 91 2.65 -10.93 -10.14
CA PHE A 91 3.43 -9.94 -9.43
C PHE A 91 2.49 -8.81 -9.04
N PHE A 92 2.21 -8.65 -7.75
CA PHE A 92 1.39 -7.56 -7.22
C PHE A 92 2.31 -6.38 -6.91
N VAL A 93 2.14 -5.30 -7.67
CA VAL A 93 3.12 -4.23 -7.73
C VAL A 93 2.50 -2.91 -7.26
N PRO A 94 3.07 -2.25 -6.25
CA PRO A 94 2.67 -0.90 -5.89
C PRO A 94 3.35 0.11 -6.82
N SER A 95 2.58 0.80 -7.65
CA SER A 95 3.14 1.66 -8.72
C SER A 95 4.01 2.81 -8.24
N GLY A 96 3.84 3.30 -7.02
CA GLY A 96 4.75 4.31 -6.46
C GLY A 96 6.17 3.78 -6.22
N TYR A 97 6.32 2.47 -6.00
CA TYR A 97 7.63 1.89 -5.64
C TYR A 97 8.51 1.66 -6.86
N ILE A 98 7.93 1.56 -8.04
CA ILE A 98 8.64 1.26 -9.27
C ILE A 98 9.57 2.41 -9.70
N ASP A 99 10.72 2.01 -10.25
CA ASP A 99 11.87 2.87 -10.55
C ASP A 99 12.50 3.57 -9.31
N GLN A 100 12.10 3.24 -8.08
CA GLN A 100 12.76 3.70 -6.85
C GLN A 100 13.92 2.74 -6.43
N PRO A 101 14.91 3.21 -5.64
CA PRO A 101 15.98 2.34 -5.14
C PRO A 101 15.44 1.13 -4.35
N GLY A 102 15.98 -0.06 -4.63
CA GLY A 102 15.56 -1.33 -4.00
C GLY A 102 14.42 -2.06 -4.72
N TYR A 103 13.68 -1.38 -5.60
CA TYR A 103 12.52 -1.92 -6.29
C TYR A 103 12.79 -2.17 -7.78
N MET A 104 11.89 -2.91 -8.43
CA MET A 104 11.95 -3.16 -9.87
C MET A 104 11.82 -1.88 -10.69
N SER A 105 12.43 -1.86 -11.88
CA SER A 105 12.14 -0.85 -12.89
C SER A 105 10.94 -1.24 -13.75
N GLN A 106 10.33 -0.28 -14.46
CA GLN A 106 9.32 -0.57 -15.48
C GLN A 106 9.83 -1.56 -16.56
N ALA A 107 11.14 -1.54 -16.86
CA ALA A 107 11.75 -2.45 -17.82
C ALA A 107 11.76 -3.90 -17.30
N ASP A 108 11.99 -4.11 -16.00
CA ASP A 108 11.91 -5.43 -15.37
C ASP A 108 10.48 -5.97 -15.42
N LEU A 109 9.48 -5.14 -15.08
CA LEU A 109 8.06 -5.51 -15.16
C LEU A 109 7.64 -5.90 -16.58
N HIS A 110 8.11 -5.17 -17.61
CA HIS A 110 7.89 -5.54 -19.00
C HIS A 110 8.54 -6.88 -19.36
N GLY A 111 9.74 -7.17 -18.87
CA GLY A 111 10.39 -8.48 -19.04
C GLY A 111 9.59 -9.61 -18.38
N ILE A 112 9.13 -9.39 -17.14
CA ILE A 112 8.29 -10.31 -16.37
C ILE A 112 6.98 -10.61 -17.10
N ALA A 113 6.28 -9.57 -17.58
CA ALA A 113 5.05 -9.71 -18.35
C ALA A 113 5.28 -10.40 -19.71
N ALA A 114 6.39 -10.10 -20.40
CA ALA A 114 6.75 -10.74 -21.67
C ALA A 114 7.08 -12.24 -21.51
N ALA A 115 7.56 -12.67 -20.33
CA ALA A 115 7.70 -14.08 -19.96
C ALA A 115 6.34 -14.77 -19.65
N GLY A 116 5.22 -14.06 -19.76
CA GLY A 116 3.86 -14.59 -19.60
C GLY A 116 3.30 -14.51 -18.19
N ASN A 117 4.03 -13.89 -17.25
CA ASN A 117 3.52 -13.62 -15.91
C ASN A 117 2.45 -12.53 -15.92
N GLU A 118 1.70 -12.43 -14.83
CA GLU A 118 0.75 -11.35 -14.60
C GLU A 118 1.38 -10.22 -13.80
N ILE A 119 1.02 -8.97 -14.12
CA ILE A 119 1.23 -7.80 -13.27
C ILE A 119 -0.14 -7.38 -12.72
N GLY A 120 -0.31 -7.43 -11.40
CA GLY A 120 -1.47 -6.99 -10.66
C GLY A 120 -1.18 -5.73 -9.84
N GLY A 121 -2.22 -5.06 -9.36
CA GLY A 121 -2.09 -3.87 -8.51
C GLY A 121 -1.80 -4.21 -7.05
N HIS A 122 -1.22 -3.25 -6.33
CA HIS A 122 -0.94 -3.36 -4.89
C HIS A 122 -1.04 -2.02 -4.16
N SER A 123 -1.87 -1.09 -4.70
CA SER A 123 -2.01 0.33 -4.29
C SER A 123 -0.78 1.20 -4.63
N VAL A 124 -0.90 2.53 -4.60
CA VAL A 124 0.22 3.38 -5.05
C VAL A 124 1.38 3.35 -4.06
N THR A 125 1.12 3.52 -2.77
CA THR A 125 2.16 3.70 -1.73
C THR A 125 2.09 2.66 -0.61
N HIS A 126 1.47 1.51 -0.87
CA HIS A 126 1.34 0.38 0.07
C HIS A 126 0.85 0.74 1.52
N PRO A 127 -0.20 1.56 1.72
CA PRO A 127 -0.73 1.85 3.05
C PRO A 127 -1.74 0.80 3.52
N ASP A 128 -2.02 0.75 4.84
CA ASP A 128 -3.16 0.00 5.37
C ASP A 128 -4.49 0.71 5.00
N LEU A 129 -5.09 0.26 3.90
CA LEU A 129 -6.34 0.79 3.33
C LEU A 129 -7.54 0.71 4.29
N SER A 130 -7.51 -0.15 5.31
CA SER A 130 -8.60 -0.27 6.29
C SER A 130 -8.68 0.93 7.24
N THR A 131 -7.59 1.70 7.35
CA THR A 131 -7.44 2.84 8.27
C THR A 131 -7.67 4.20 7.64
N MET A 132 -7.88 4.25 6.32
CA MET A 132 -7.93 5.46 5.50
C MET A 132 -9.36 5.96 5.24
N SER A 133 -9.51 7.21 4.80
CA SER A 133 -10.78 7.66 4.24
C SER A 133 -11.14 6.91 2.95
N ARG A 134 -12.43 6.87 2.61
CA ARG A 134 -12.93 6.32 1.33
C ARG A 134 -12.21 6.93 0.12
N ASP A 135 -12.02 8.24 0.12
CA ASP A 135 -11.44 8.95 -1.02
C ASP A 135 -9.94 8.64 -1.19
N GLU A 136 -9.20 8.49 -0.09
CA GLU A 136 -7.79 8.09 -0.13
C GLU A 136 -7.63 6.63 -0.53
N ALA A 137 -8.40 5.71 0.05
CA ALA A 137 -8.41 4.32 -0.40
C ALA A 137 -8.81 4.21 -1.89
N THR A 138 -9.71 5.07 -2.37
CA THR A 138 -10.08 5.15 -3.79
C THR A 138 -8.92 5.68 -4.64
N ARG A 139 -8.21 6.74 -4.23
CA ARG A 139 -7.00 7.19 -4.93
C ARG A 139 -5.93 6.10 -4.96
N GLN A 140 -5.67 5.46 -3.83
CA GLN A 140 -4.67 4.40 -3.68
C GLN A 140 -4.94 3.22 -4.62
N LEU A 141 -6.19 2.75 -4.73
CA LEU A 141 -6.51 1.60 -5.59
C LEU A 141 -6.72 1.96 -7.07
N CYS A 142 -7.41 3.07 -7.37
CA CYS A 142 -7.74 3.46 -8.73
C CYS A 142 -6.53 4.06 -9.45
N ASN A 143 -5.73 4.91 -8.79
CA ASN A 143 -4.57 5.53 -9.44
C ASN A 143 -3.47 4.49 -9.68
N ASP A 144 -3.29 3.51 -8.78
CA ASP A 144 -2.36 2.40 -8.99
C ASP A 144 -2.71 1.61 -10.26
N ARG A 145 -3.98 1.26 -10.41
CA ARG A 145 -4.49 0.59 -11.60
C ARG A 145 -4.30 1.43 -12.86
N VAL A 146 -4.52 2.75 -12.78
CA VAL A 146 -4.28 3.69 -13.89
C VAL A 146 -2.79 3.75 -14.25
N ASN A 147 -1.89 3.86 -13.28
CA ASN A 147 -0.43 3.90 -13.50
C ASN A 147 0.03 2.65 -14.25
N LEU A 148 -0.27 1.47 -13.71
CA LEU A 148 0.08 0.18 -14.30
C LEU A 148 -0.58 -0.03 -15.68
N THR A 149 -1.82 0.43 -15.88
CA THR A 149 -2.50 0.36 -17.20
C THR A 149 -1.86 1.31 -18.22
N ASN A 150 -1.43 2.51 -17.79
CA ASN A 150 -0.73 3.48 -18.65
C ASN A 150 0.66 2.98 -19.06
N TRP A 151 1.31 2.16 -18.24
CA TRP A 151 2.52 1.41 -18.61
C TRP A 151 2.22 0.21 -19.53
N GLY A 152 0.96 -0.08 -19.84
CA GLY A 152 0.55 -1.08 -20.82
C GLY A 152 0.20 -2.46 -20.24
N PHE A 153 0.10 -2.60 -18.92
CA PHE A 153 -0.28 -3.85 -18.28
C PHE A 153 -1.81 -4.07 -18.26
N GLN A 154 -2.23 -5.32 -18.37
CA GLN A 154 -3.65 -5.72 -18.28
C GLN A 154 -4.02 -6.00 -16.83
N VAL A 155 -4.28 -4.95 -16.06
CA VAL A 155 -4.50 -5.06 -14.61
C VAL A 155 -5.94 -5.49 -14.30
N THR A 156 -6.09 -6.72 -13.83
CA THR A 156 -7.38 -7.31 -13.39
C THR A 156 -7.38 -7.75 -11.93
N SER A 157 -6.22 -7.98 -11.31
CA SER A 157 -6.17 -8.50 -9.94
C SER A 157 -5.38 -7.56 -9.02
N LEU A 158 -5.78 -7.53 -7.75
CA LEU A 158 -5.22 -6.75 -6.66
C LEU A 158 -4.75 -7.71 -5.55
N ALA A 159 -3.74 -7.32 -4.78
CA ALA A 159 -3.55 -7.79 -3.40
C ALA A 159 -3.71 -6.59 -2.47
N TYR A 160 -4.36 -6.77 -1.32
CA TYR A 160 -4.40 -5.68 -0.32
C TYR A 160 -3.06 -5.62 0.43
N PRO A 161 -2.45 -4.43 0.58
CA PRO A 161 -1.35 -4.22 1.52
C PRO A 161 -1.69 -4.79 2.90
N PHE A 162 -0.74 -5.50 3.51
CA PHE A 162 -0.91 -6.17 4.81
C PHE A 162 -2.09 -7.17 4.89
N ALA A 163 -2.67 -7.55 3.75
CA ALA A 163 -3.97 -8.23 3.64
C ALA A 163 -5.14 -7.52 4.36
N SER A 164 -4.99 -6.23 4.67
CA SER A 164 -5.94 -5.48 5.48
C SER A 164 -7.05 -4.87 4.60
N ALA A 165 -8.30 -5.25 4.87
CA ALA A 165 -9.44 -4.85 4.07
C ALA A 165 -10.72 -4.69 4.91
N THR A 166 -11.65 -3.89 4.39
CA THR A 166 -13.03 -3.79 4.87
C THR A 166 -14.00 -3.95 3.70
N ALA A 167 -15.27 -4.18 3.98
CA ALA A 167 -16.32 -4.19 2.94
C ALA A 167 -16.37 -2.89 2.10
N GLU A 168 -15.85 -1.77 2.62
CA GLU A 168 -15.70 -0.53 1.85
C GLU A 168 -14.50 -0.60 0.90
N THR A 169 -13.33 -1.08 1.32
CA THR A 169 -12.16 -1.23 0.42
C THR A 169 -12.40 -2.31 -0.64
N GLU A 170 -13.13 -3.37 -0.32
CA GLU A 170 -13.62 -4.37 -1.29
C GLU A 170 -14.52 -3.73 -2.35
N SER A 171 -15.47 -2.89 -1.92
CA SER A 171 -16.33 -2.16 -2.84
C SER A 171 -15.54 -1.18 -3.71
N ILE A 172 -14.50 -0.53 -3.17
CA ILE A 172 -13.60 0.36 -3.92
C ILE A 172 -12.79 -0.44 -4.95
N ALA A 173 -12.23 -1.60 -4.60
CA ALA A 173 -11.50 -2.46 -5.53
C ALA A 173 -12.38 -2.84 -6.75
N GLN A 174 -13.64 -3.20 -6.49
CA GLN A 174 -14.64 -3.42 -7.54
C GLN A 174 -14.89 -2.16 -8.39
N GLN A 175 -15.08 -0.98 -7.76
CA GLN A 175 -15.33 0.28 -8.46
C GLN A 175 -14.15 0.72 -9.34
N CYS A 176 -12.90 0.49 -8.91
CA CYS A 176 -11.70 0.76 -9.70
C CYS A 176 -11.52 -0.20 -10.89
N GLY A 177 -12.33 -1.26 -11.00
CA GLY A 177 -12.35 -2.18 -12.13
C GLY A 177 -11.35 -3.35 -12.02
N TYR A 178 -10.96 -3.72 -10.80
CA TYR A 178 -10.38 -5.04 -10.57
C TYR A 178 -11.48 -6.11 -10.66
N ASN A 179 -11.11 -7.33 -11.05
CA ASN A 179 -11.95 -8.53 -11.07
C ASN A 179 -11.78 -9.36 -9.80
N SER A 180 -10.64 -9.23 -9.10
CA SER A 180 -10.40 -9.85 -7.80
C SER A 180 -9.45 -9.05 -6.91
N ALA A 181 -9.51 -9.29 -5.61
CA ALA A 181 -8.53 -8.82 -4.65
C ALA A 181 -8.19 -9.89 -3.59
N ARG A 182 -6.91 -10.10 -3.30
CA ARG A 182 -6.39 -11.18 -2.45
C ARG A 182 -6.21 -10.74 -0.99
N GLY A 183 -6.69 -11.56 -0.05
CA GLY A 183 -6.32 -11.52 1.38
C GLY A 183 -5.11 -12.42 1.70
N LEU A 184 -4.91 -12.78 2.97
CA LEU A 184 -3.90 -13.72 3.48
C LEU A 184 -4.35 -14.35 4.82
N GLY A 185 -3.86 -15.55 5.12
CA GLY A 185 -4.07 -16.20 6.44
C GLY A 185 -5.44 -16.86 6.65
N ASP A 186 -6.23 -17.03 5.59
CA ASP A 186 -7.61 -17.57 5.62
C ASP A 186 -7.74 -19.02 5.09
N VAL A 187 -6.60 -19.66 4.78
CA VAL A 187 -6.48 -21.08 4.39
C VAL A 187 -5.60 -21.79 5.43
N GLU A 188 -6.00 -23.00 5.88
CA GLU A 188 -5.29 -23.70 6.95
C GLU A 188 -3.86 -24.11 6.52
N THR A 189 -2.89 -23.75 7.35
CA THR A 189 -1.50 -24.20 7.26
C THR A 189 -1.02 -24.72 8.62
N ARG A 190 0.23 -25.18 8.73
CA ARG A 190 0.84 -25.46 10.05
C ARG A 190 1.22 -24.21 10.85
N PHE A 191 1.06 -23.01 10.27
CA PHE A 191 1.42 -21.72 10.85
C PHE A 191 0.18 -20.93 11.32
N GLY A 192 -0.97 -21.07 10.63
CA GLY A 192 -2.17 -20.30 10.87
C GLY A 192 -3.48 -20.98 10.44
N CYS A 193 -4.59 -20.34 10.76
CA CYS A 193 -5.97 -20.72 10.38
C CYS A 193 -6.37 -22.19 10.68
N ALA A 194 -6.08 -22.70 11.88
CA ALA A 194 -6.49 -24.05 12.28
C ALA A 194 -8.03 -24.20 12.30
N GLY A 195 -8.56 -25.14 11.51
CA GLY A 195 -9.99 -25.36 11.28
C GLY A 195 -10.57 -24.61 10.07
N CYS A 196 -9.74 -23.95 9.26
CA CYS A 196 -10.15 -23.27 8.04
C CYS A 196 -10.20 -24.23 6.83
N ASP A 197 -10.65 -23.73 5.67
CA ASP A 197 -10.60 -24.51 4.44
C ASP A 197 -9.14 -24.75 4.03
N LEU A 198 -8.84 -25.91 3.44
CA LEU A 198 -7.48 -26.26 2.96
C LEU A 198 -7.16 -25.69 1.56
N ALA A 199 -8.13 -25.03 0.93
CA ALA A 199 -8.01 -24.31 -0.32
C ALA A 199 -9.18 -23.31 -0.46
N GLU A 200 -8.99 -22.25 -1.25
CA GLU A 200 -10.10 -21.41 -1.73
C GLU A 200 -10.92 -22.15 -2.79
N SER A 201 -12.20 -21.81 -2.88
CA SER A 201 -13.13 -22.30 -3.89
C SER A 201 -12.83 -21.75 -5.29
N ILE A 202 -13.19 -22.50 -6.34
CA ILE A 202 -13.16 -22.04 -7.74
C ILE A 202 -14.58 -22.18 -8.33
N PRO A 203 -15.28 -21.08 -8.65
CA PRO A 203 -14.92 -19.69 -8.39
C PRO A 203 -14.91 -19.35 -6.89
N PRO A 204 -14.15 -18.32 -6.45
CA PRO A 204 -14.11 -17.91 -5.05
C PRO A 204 -15.46 -17.38 -4.57
N ALA A 205 -15.79 -17.63 -3.30
CA ALA A 205 -17.04 -17.17 -2.69
C ALA A 205 -17.15 -15.64 -2.61
N ASN A 206 -16.03 -14.96 -2.38
CA ASN A 206 -15.88 -13.52 -2.55
C ASN A 206 -14.67 -13.22 -3.45
N PRO A 207 -14.85 -12.77 -4.70
CA PRO A 207 -13.72 -12.43 -5.57
C PRO A 207 -12.94 -11.20 -5.07
N TYR A 208 -13.56 -10.30 -4.29
CA TYR A 208 -12.90 -9.08 -3.78
C TYR A 208 -12.22 -9.28 -2.41
N TYR A 209 -12.27 -10.50 -1.88
CA TYR A 209 -11.44 -10.93 -0.75
C TYR A 209 -11.21 -12.46 -0.89
N THR A 210 -10.30 -12.84 -1.78
CA THR A 210 -9.99 -14.26 -2.03
C THR A 210 -9.07 -14.79 -0.93
N LYS A 211 -9.39 -15.97 -0.39
CA LYS A 211 -8.60 -16.60 0.69
C LYS A 211 -7.25 -17.07 0.17
N ALA A 212 -6.23 -16.95 1.02
CA ALA A 212 -4.89 -17.45 0.78
C ALA A 212 -4.30 -18.00 2.09
N PRO A 213 -3.31 -18.91 2.02
CA PRO A 213 -2.45 -19.28 3.14
C PRO A 213 -1.80 -18.07 3.84
N ASP A 214 -1.16 -18.34 4.98
CA ASP A 214 -0.16 -17.41 5.53
C ASP A 214 0.97 -17.15 4.49
N GLN A 215 1.56 -15.96 4.53
CA GLN A 215 2.69 -15.61 3.70
C GLN A 215 3.95 -16.43 4.02
N VAL A 216 4.77 -16.68 3.00
CA VAL A 216 5.99 -17.47 3.14
C VAL A 216 7.10 -16.64 3.79
N ASP A 217 7.68 -17.18 4.87
CA ASP A 217 8.80 -16.61 5.59
C ASP A 217 10.01 -17.57 5.65
N ASN A 218 11.13 -17.10 6.22
CA ASN A 218 12.39 -17.82 6.31
C ASN A 218 12.36 -19.11 7.18
N THR A 219 11.24 -19.41 7.84
CA THR A 219 11.01 -20.63 8.62
C THR A 219 10.26 -21.72 7.85
N TRP A 220 9.79 -21.43 6.64
CA TRP A 220 9.15 -22.40 5.76
C TRP A 220 10.16 -23.36 5.13
N THR A 221 9.79 -24.63 5.06
CA THR A 221 10.57 -25.69 4.40
C THR A 221 9.91 -26.14 3.10
N LEU A 222 10.64 -26.92 2.29
CA LEU A 222 10.10 -27.53 1.08
C LEU A 222 8.89 -28.42 1.40
N ALA A 223 8.96 -29.17 2.51
CA ALA A 223 7.84 -30.01 2.95
C ALA A 223 6.60 -29.17 3.29
N ASP A 224 6.76 -27.96 3.84
CA ASP A 224 5.62 -27.10 4.19
C ASP A 224 4.90 -26.59 2.94
N LEU A 225 5.65 -26.07 1.97
CA LEU A 225 5.12 -25.64 0.66
C LEU A 225 4.40 -26.80 -0.06
N GLN A 226 4.99 -28.00 -0.01
CA GLN A 226 4.38 -29.22 -0.57
C GLN A 226 3.13 -29.65 0.19
N ASN A 227 3.10 -29.51 1.52
CA ASN A 227 1.95 -29.86 2.35
C ASN A 227 0.75 -28.95 2.08
N VAL A 228 0.93 -27.64 1.88
CA VAL A 228 -0.21 -26.75 1.52
C VAL A 228 -0.88 -27.22 0.22
N VAL A 229 -0.10 -27.53 -0.81
CA VAL A 229 -0.63 -28.00 -2.10
C VAL A 229 -1.24 -29.40 -2.00
N THR A 230 -0.55 -30.35 -1.37
CA THR A 230 -1.06 -31.73 -1.23
C THR A 230 -2.25 -31.84 -0.28
N ASN A 231 -2.41 -30.92 0.67
CA ASN A 231 -3.62 -30.81 1.48
C ASN A 231 -4.85 -30.50 0.60
N ALA A 232 -4.74 -29.56 -0.33
CA ALA A 232 -5.81 -29.29 -1.30
C ALA A 232 -6.07 -30.53 -2.20
N GLU A 233 -5.02 -31.13 -2.78
CA GLU A 233 -5.13 -32.33 -3.64
C GLU A 233 -5.89 -33.48 -2.95
N ASN A 234 -5.57 -33.73 -1.67
CA ASN A 234 -6.14 -34.85 -0.91
C ASN A 234 -7.54 -34.56 -0.34
N ASN A 235 -8.01 -33.30 -0.32
CA ASN A 235 -9.26 -32.89 0.33
C ASN A 235 -10.29 -32.25 -0.62
N GLY A 236 -10.20 -32.52 -1.92
CA GLY A 236 -11.21 -32.13 -2.90
C GLY A 236 -10.80 -31.02 -3.87
N GLY A 237 -9.50 -30.71 -3.95
CA GLY A 237 -8.95 -29.70 -4.86
C GLY A 237 -9.23 -28.28 -4.39
N GLY A 238 -9.37 -27.35 -5.33
CA GLY A 238 -9.55 -25.92 -5.06
C GLY A 238 -8.34 -25.09 -5.47
N TRP A 239 -8.19 -23.91 -4.87
CA TRP A 239 -7.18 -22.91 -5.21
C TRP A 239 -6.26 -22.59 -4.03
N VAL A 240 -4.96 -22.65 -4.26
CA VAL A 240 -3.92 -22.29 -3.29
C VAL A 240 -3.13 -21.10 -3.84
N GLN A 241 -3.17 -19.96 -3.14
CA GLN A 241 -2.48 -18.73 -3.53
C GLN A 241 -1.27 -18.50 -2.61
N LEU A 242 -0.08 -18.96 -3.00
CA LEU A 242 1.13 -18.79 -2.19
C LEU A 242 1.75 -17.41 -2.41
N THR A 243 2.18 -16.76 -1.34
CA THR A 243 2.64 -15.37 -1.33
C THR A 243 4.09 -15.27 -0.85
N PHE A 244 4.92 -14.60 -1.64
CA PHE A 244 6.33 -14.36 -1.39
C PHE A 244 6.63 -12.85 -1.52
N HIS A 245 7.52 -12.31 -0.68
CA HIS A 245 7.89 -10.89 -0.73
C HIS A 245 9.33 -10.69 -1.21
N HIS A 246 10.27 -11.49 -0.68
CA HIS A 246 11.68 -11.45 -1.07
C HIS A 246 12.26 -12.82 -1.46
N VAL A 247 13.15 -12.84 -2.46
CA VAL A 247 13.82 -14.03 -3.01
C VAL A 247 15.33 -13.87 -2.96
N CYS A 248 15.93 -14.27 -1.83
CA CYS A 248 17.33 -13.97 -1.50
C CYS A 248 18.00 -15.11 -0.71
N ALA A 249 19.31 -15.29 -0.91
CA ALA A 249 20.04 -16.47 -0.40
C ALA A 249 20.16 -16.53 1.13
N ASN A 250 20.15 -15.36 1.79
CA ASN A 250 20.03 -15.18 3.23
C ASN A 250 18.78 -14.35 3.48
N ASN A 251 18.29 -14.31 4.72
CA ASN A 251 17.22 -13.40 5.11
C ASN A 251 17.58 -11.93 4.82
N CYS A 252 16.96 -11.33 3.80
CA CYS A 252 17.22 -9.96 3.37
C CYS A 252 16.13 -8.97 3.82
N ASP A 253 14.96 -9.47 4.23
CA ASP A 253 13.94 -8.67 4.92
C ASP A 253 14.12 -8.73 6.45
N PRO A 254 14.22 -7.59 7.16
CA PRO A 254 14.19 -7.54 8.62
C PRO A 254 12.97 -8.22 9.28
N GLY A 255 11.81 -8.26 8.60
CA GLY A 255 10.59 -8.94 9.04
C GLY A 255 10.63 -10.48 8.96
N GLY A 256 11.53 -11.04 8.14
CA GLY A 256 11.69 -12.47 7.95
C GLY A 256 11.09 -13.05 6.65
N LEU A 257 10.45 -12.24 5.81
CA LEU A 257 9.62 -12.62 4.65
C LEU A 257 10.45 -12.99 3.40
N SER A 258 11.52 -13.76 3.61
CA SER A 258 12.48 -14.16 2.59
C SER A 258 12.43 -15.67 2.30
N ILE A 259 12.32 -16.05 1.03
CA ILE A 259 12.57 -17.42 0.56
C ILE A 259 13.92 -17.51 -0.16
N SER A 260 14.67 -18.60 0.05
CA SER A 260 15.92 -18.80 -0.72
C SER A 260 15.63 -19.20 -2.17
N PRO A 261 16.42 -18.71 -3.17
CA PRO A 261 16.27 -19.12 -4.57
C PRO A 261 16.31 -20.64 -4.77
N THR A 262 17.15 -21.35 -4.00
CA THR A 262 17.24 -22.81 -4.01
C THR A 262 15.95 -23.49 -3.54
N LEU A 263 15.31 -22.97 -2.49
CA LEU A 263 14.05 -23.51 -1.99
C LEU A 263 12.89 -23.23 -2.96
N LEU A 264 12.87 -22.02 -3.54
CA LEU A 264 11.89 -21.65 -4.55
C LEU A 264 12.00 -22.54 -5.80
N ASP A 265 13.22 -22.79 -6.29
CA ASP A 265 13.46 -23.65 -7.45
C ASP A 265 13.10 -25.12 -7.17
N GLN A 266 13.48 -25.67 -6.01
CA GLN A 266 13.07 -27.01 -5.59
C GLN A 266 11.54 -27.18 -5.56
N PHE A 267 10.83 -26.15 -5.09
CA PHE A 267 9.37 -26.16 -5.05
C PHE A 267 8.75 -25.97 -6.44
N ALA A 268 9.31 -25.10 -7.28
CA ALA A 268 8.87 -24.88 -8.67
C ALA A 268 9.05 -26.15 -9.52
N ALA A 269 10.20 -26.80 -9.44
CA ALA A 269 10.47 -28.07 -10.13
C ALA A 269 9.53 -29.19 -9.69
N TRP A 270 9.22 -29.25 -8.38
CA TRP A 270 8.23 -30.19 -7.84
C TRP A 270 6.81 -29.86 -8.35
N LEU A 271 6.41 -28.59 -8.38
CA LEU A 271 5.12 -28.15 -8.89
C LEU A 271 4.92 -28.48 -10.37
N ALA A 272 5.94 -28.28 -11.21
CA ALA A 272 5.87 -28.59 -12.64
C ALA A 272 5.52 -30.07 -12.91
N ALA A 273 5.99 -31.00 -12.06
CA ALA A 273 5.68 -32.42 -12.15
C ALA A 273 4.25 -32.79 -11.68
N ARG A 274 3.56 -31.91 -10.92
CA ARG A 274 2.24 -32.15 -10.32
C ARG A 274 1.08 -32.11 -11.32
N SER A 275 1.32 -31.75 -12.58
CA SER A 275 0.34 -31.88 -13.68
C SER A 275 -0.23 -33.31 -13.80
N SER A 276 0.58 -34.32 -13.45
CA SER A 276 0.17 -35.73 -13.36
C SER A 276 -0.86 -36.04 -12.25
N ASN A 277 -1.06 -35.13 -11.28
CA ASN A 277 -2.03 -35.21 -10.19
C ASN A 277 -3.31 -34.37 -10.44
N ASN A 278 -3.48 -33.80 -11.64
CA ASN A 278 -4.51 -32.78 -11.93
C ASN A 278 -4.32 -31.47 -11.14
N THR A 279 -3.06 -31.15 -10.80
CA THR A 279 -2.66 -29.89 -10.19
C THR A 279 -1.96 -29.02 -11.23
N VAL A 280 -2.40 -27.77 -11.37
CA VAL A 280 -1.87 -26.84 -12.39
C VAL A 280 -1.45 -25.52 -11.75
N VAL A 281 -0.39 -24.91 -12.29
CA VAL A 281 0.03 -23.56 -11.91
C VAL A 281 -0.58 -22.54 -12.87
N GLN A 282 -1.25 -21.52 -12.34
CA GLN A 282 -1.94 -20.48 -13.11
C GLN A 282 -1.80 -19.10 -12.45
N THR A 283 -1.78 -18.03 -13.24
CA THR A 283 -1.83 -16.66 -12.69
C THR A 283 -3.22 -16.36 -12.12
N VAL A 284 -3.35 -15.35 -11.26
CA VAL A 284 -4.63 -15.05 -10.58
C VAL A 284 -5.74 -14.71 -11.59
N ARG A 285 -5.42 -13.91 -12.62
CA ARG A 285 -6.28 -13.62 -13.79
C ARG A 285 -6.66 -14.86 -14.60
N GLU A 286 -5.86 -15.91 -14.63
CA GLU A 286 -6.22 -17.16 -15.32
C GLU A 286 -7.18 -18.04 -14.51
N VAL A 287 -7.24 -17.86 -13.18
CA VAL A 287 -8.21 -18.53 -12.30
C VAL A 287 -9.53 -17.77 -12.23
N VAL A 288 -9.45 -16.45 -12.04
CA VAL A 288 -10.61 -15.56 -11.90
C VAL A 288 -11.24 -15.22 -13.26
N GLY A 289 -10.41 -14.95 -14.26
CA GLY A 289 -10.86 -14.49 -15.58
C GLY A 289 -11.49 -13.10 -15.57
N GLY A 290 -12.52 -12.94 -16.41
CA GLY A 290 -13.20 -11.66 -16.63
C GLY A 290 -12.53 -10.78 -17.69
N ALA A 291 -13.21 -9.70 -18.07
CA ALA A 291 -12.67 -8.71 -19.00
C ALA A 291 -11.74 -7.72 -18.26
N VAL A 292 -10.84 -7.06 -19.00
CA VAL A 292 -10.11 -5.89 -18.48
C VAL A 292 -11.07 -4.70 -18.53
N ALA A 293 -11.50 -4.21 -17.38
CA ALA A 293 -12.32 -2.99 -17.30
C ALA A 293 -11.50 -1.76 -17.74
N PRO A 294 -12.12 -0.69 -18.27
CA PRO A 294 -11.46 0.60 -18.42
C PRO A 294 -10.83 1.06 -17.09
N ALA A 295 -9.67 1.69 -17.14
CA ALA A 295 -9.07 2.32 -15.96
C ALA A 295 -9.71 3.71 -15.75
N ALA A 296 -10.02 4.04 -14.50
CA ALA A 296 -10.54 5.34 -14.09
C ALA A 296 -9.74 5.82 -12.88
N PRO A 297 -9.32 7.10 -12.83
CA PRO A 297 -8.59 7.64 -11.68
C PRO A 297 -9.51 7.82 -10.47
N GLY A 298 -8.90 7.88 -9.29
CA GLY A 298 -9.60 8.25 -8.06
C GLY A 298 -9.95 9.75 -8.00
N PRO A 299 -10.61 10.20 -6.92
CA PRO A 299 -11.00 11.59 -6.75
C PRO A 299 -9.77 12.51 -6.66
N VAL A 300 -9.68 13.47 -7.59
CA VAL A 300 -8.58 14.44 -7.65
C VAL A 300 -8.65 15.40 -6.46
N PRO A 301 -7.59 15.52 -5.65
CA PRO A 301 -7.55 16.50 -4.55
C PRO A 301 -7.61 17.93 -5.11
N PRO A 302 -8.50 18.80 -4.59
CA PRO A 302 -8.56 20.17 -5.05
C PRO A 302 -7.31 20.95 -4.64
N ALA A 303 -6.83 21.82 -5.54
CA ALA A 303 -5.90 22.87 -5.16
C ALA A 303 -6.60 23.93 -4.27
N PRO A 304 -5.86 24.67 -3.42
CA PRO A 304 -6.43 25.74 -2.61
C PRO A 304 -7.23 26.75 -3.45
N ALA A 305 -8.45 27.07 -3.02
CA ALA A 305 -9.28 28.06 -3.71
C ALA A 305 -8.66 29.47 -3.60
N PRO A 306 -8.93 30.38 -4.55
CA PRO A 306 -8.41 31.76 -4.50
C PRO A 306 -8.71 32.44 -3.16
N GLY A 307 -7.67 32.82 -2.42
CA GLY A 307 -7.77 33.47 -1.10
C GLY A 307 -8.20 32.57 0.06
N ALA A 308 -8.28 31.25 -0.14
CA ALA A 308 -8.49 30.28 0.94
C ALA A 308 -7.15 29.68 1.38
N ASN A 309 -6.97 29.53 2.71
CA ASN A 309 -5.84 28.79 3.26
C ASN A 309 -5.99 27.29 2.93
N GLY A 310 -5.01 26.73 2.26
CA GLY A 310 -4.91 25.31 1.89
C GLY A 310 -4.20 24.41 2.89
N ALA A 311 -3.63 24.94 3.98
CA ALA A 311 -3.00 24.12 5.00
C ALA A 311 -4.06 23.34 5.81
N PRO A 312 -3.92 22.00 5.98
CA PRO A 312 -4.86 21.23 6.78
C PRO A 312 -4.67 21.56 8.27
N ASN A 313 -5.78 21.67 9.03
CA ASN A 313 -5.74 21.92 10.48
C ASN A 313 -4.74 23.06 10.84
N PRO A 314 -4.89 24.27 10.29
CA PRO A 314 -3.78 25.24 10.17
C PRO A 314 -3.22 25.73 11.51
N GLY A 315 -4.08 25.95 12.51
CA GLY A 315 -3.68 26.27 13.89
C GLY A 315 -3.44 25.04 14.77
N LEU A 316 -3.30 23.83 14.18
CA LEU A 316 -2.95 22.57 14.84
C LEU A 316 -3.92 22.05 15.94
N GLU A 317 -4.98 22.80 16.28
CA GLU A 317 -5.93 22.58 17.38
C GLU A 317 -6.62 21.19 17.43
N THR A 318 -6.72 20.47 16.31
CA THR A 318 -7.27 19.10 16.30
C THR A 318 -6.15 18.08 16.38
N VAL A 319 -6.11 17.24 17.42
CA VAL A 319 -5.08 16.20 17.61
C VAL A 319 -5.58 14.84 17.15
N ASP A 320 -4.78 14.13 16.35
CA ASP A 320 -4.97 12.72 16.01
C ASP A 320 -4.68 11.85 17.25
N ALA A 321 -5.73 11.24 17.80
CA ALA A 321 -5.66 10.48 19.05
C ALA A 321 -4.80 9.20 18.97
N THR A 322 -4.43 8.74 17.77
CA THR A 322 -3.60 7.56 17.55
C THR A 322 -2.11 7.92 17.54
N THR A 323 -1.75 9.06 16.92
CA THR A 323 -0.35 9.50 16.79
C THR A 323 0.08 10.50 17.87
N GLY A 324 -0.87 11.24 18.46
CA GLY A 324 -0.59 12.37 19.35
C GLY A 324 -0.09 13.63 18.63
N LEU A 325 -0.06 13.64 17.29
CA LEU A 325 0.26 14.80 16.45
C LEU A 325 -1.02 15.54 16.03
N PRO A 326 -0.92 16.79 15.53
CA PRO A 326 -2.03 17.46 14.88
C PRO A 326 -2.61 16.63 13.72
N GLN A 327 -3.94 16.52 13.63
CA GLN A 327 -4.62 15.79 12.58
C GLN A 327 -4.17 16.29 11.20
N CYS A 328 -3.88 15.35 10.31
CA CYS A 328 -3.33 15.56 8.98
C CYS A 328 -1.86 16.03 8.89
N TRP A 329 -1.14 16.06 10.01
CA TRP A 329 0.31 16.27 10.04
C TRP A 329 1.07 14.97 10.35
N MET A 330 2.37 14.95 10.05
CA MET A 330 3.31 13.89 10.36
C MET A 330 4.65 14.49 10.84
N ALA A 331 5.36 13.72 11.65
CA ALA A 331 6.74 14.00 12.04
C ALA A 331 7.68 13.46 10.95
N GLY A 332 8.40 14.33 10.25
CA GLY A 332 9.37 13.94 9.21
C GLY A 332 10.80 14.29 9.61
N GLY A 333 11.78 13.52 9.14
CA GLY A 333 13.20 13.81 9.33
C GLY A 333 14.12 12.86 8.57
N TYR A 334 15.41 13.12 8.65
CA TYR A 334 16.47 12.25 8.10
C TYR A 334 17.79 12.46 8.87
N GLY A 335 18.78 11.60 8.64
CA GLY A 335 20.10 11.70 9.27
C GLY A 335 20.19 11.11 10.69
N VAL A 336 21.33 11.33 11.34
CA VAL A 336 21.63 10.83 12.68
C VAL A 336 21.32 11.90 13.72
N ASN A 337 20.10 11.86 14.23
CA ASN A 337 19.62 12.77 15.27
C ASN A 337 18.49 12.10 16.10
N THR A 338 17.94 12.81 17.09
CA THR A 338 16.89 12.30 17.99
C THR A 338 15.83 13.38 18.20
N PRO A 339 14.88 13.51 17.26
CA PRO A 339 13.82 14.49 17.33
C PRO A 339 12.61 13.94 18.10
N THR A 340 12.01 14.75 18.96
CA THR A 340 10.73 14.45 19.60
C THR A 340 9.71 15.54 19.32
N PHE A 341 8.46 15.13 19.21
CA PHE A 341 7.31 15.98 18.90
C PHE A 341 6.34 15.94 20.07
N ALA A 342 5.74 17.08 20.39
CA ALA A 342 4.78 17.24 21.46
C ALA A 342 3.88 18.45 21.21
N THR A 343 2.58 18.21 21.26
CA THR A 343 1.57 19.26 21.35
C THR A 343 1.66 19.96 22.71
N VAL A 344 1.70 21.29 22.71
CA VAL A 344 2.01 22.13 23.88
C VAL A 344 1.07 23.33 23.99
N PRO A 345 0.80 23.84 25.21
CA PRO A 345 -0.06 25.01 25.41
C PRO A 345 0.63 26.35 25.09
N GLU A 346 1.89 26.32 24.66
CA GLU A 346 2.67 27.49 24.28
C GLU A 346 2.31 27.97 22.86
N ALA A 347 1.02 28.21 22.59
CA ALA A 347 0.51 28.58 21.28
C ALA A 347 0.69 30.07 20.94
N HIS A 348 0.70 30.40 19.65
CA HIS A 348 0.62 31.78 19.15
C HIS A 348 -0.85 32.24 19.10
N ALA A 349 -1.74 31.40 18.58
CA ALA A 349 -3.18 31.58 18.64
C ALA A 349 -3.85 30.29 19.16
N GLY A 350 -5.17 30.32 19.40
CA GLY A 350 -5.87 29.13 19.87
C GLY A 350 -5.46 28.68 21.27
N SER A 351 -5.20 27.38 21.42
CA SER A 351 -4.99 26.66 22.68
C SER A 351 -3.71 25.82 22.68
N ILE A 352 -3.27 25.34 21.51
CA ILE A 352 -2.11 24.45 21.37
C ILE A 352 -1.28 24.74 20.12
N ALA A 353 0.04 24.59 20.25
CA ALA A 353 0.99 24.55 19.14
C ALA A 353 1.78 23.25 19.18
N GLU A 354 2.59 22.98 18.16
CA GLU A 354 3.43 21.79 18.09
C GLU A 354 4.91 22.15 18.33
N ARG A 355 5.58 21.42 19.24
CA ARG A 355 7.01 21.59 19.54
C ARG A 355 7.83 20.40 19.06
N LEU A 356 8.66 20.63 18.06
CA LEU A 356 9.83 19.82 17.77
C LEU A 356 10.95 20.15 18.77
N THR A 357 11.47 19.15 19.47
CA THR A 357 12.74 19.20 20.22
C THR A 357 13.76 18.31 19.52
N MET A 358 14.88 18.89 19.09
CA MET A 358 15.99 18.15 18.48
C MET A 358 17.09 17.90 19.52
N ALA A 359 17.43 16.64 19.72
CA ALA A 359 18.55 16.19 20.55
C ALA A 359 19.46 15.24 19.76
N GLY A 360 20.64 14.92 20.31
CA GLY A 360 21.55 13.92 19.73
C GLY A 360 22.08 14.26 18.32
N TYR A 361 21.94 15.49 17.85
CA TYR A 361 22.18 15.87 16.46
C TYR A 361 23.64 15.67 16.03
N VAL A 362 23.82 14.95 14.92
CA VAL A 362 25.07 14.84 14.16
C VAL A 362 24.89 15.46 12.77
N ASP A 363 23.85 15.05 12.05
CA ASP A 363 23.44 15.59 10.74
C ASP A 363 21.92 15.44 10.50
N GLY A 364 21.46 15.88 9.33
CA GLY A 364 20.08 15.78 8.88
C GLY A 364 19.15 16.89 9.36
N ASP A 365 17.85 16.61 9.46
CA ASP A 365 16.86 17.52 10.04
C ASP A 365 15.70 16.75 10.71
N ALA A 366 14.81 17.51 11.35
CA ALA A 366 13.43 17.09 11.57
C ALA A 366 12.47 18.28 11.39
N LYS A 367 11.19 17.96 11.18
CA LYS A 367 10.12 18.89 10.75
C LYS A 367 8.74 18.30 11.00
N LEU A 368 7.76 19.16 11.26
CA LEU A 368 6.34 18.81 11.14
C LEU A 368 5.86 19.26 9.76
N LEU A 369 5.12 18.41 9.05
CA LEU A 369 4.56 18.72 7.72
C LEU A 369 3.22 17.98 7.50
N PRO A 370 2.34 18.45 6.58
CA PRO A 370 1.16 17.70 6.16
C PRO A 370 1.52 16.30 5.65
N LYS A 371 0.69 15.29 5.96
CA LYS A 371 0.94 13.89 5.58
C LYS A 371 1.25 13.75 4.09
N LEU A 372 2.30 13.00 3.76
CA LEU A 372 2.76 12.75 2.38
C LEU A 372 1.89 11.68 1.69
N ASP A 373 0.59 11.95 1.60
CA ASP A 373 -0.45 11.05 1.05
C ASP A 373 -0.83 11.38 -0.41
N LEU A 374 -1.89 10.75 -0.97
CA LEU A 374 -2.41 11.10 -2.28
C LEU A 374 -3.44 12.24 -2.27
N GLY A 375 -3.68 12.87 -1.11
CA GLY A 375 -4.44 14.10 -0.95
C GLY A 375 -5.68 13.99 -0.06
N GLU A 376 -5.60 13.21 1.02
CA GLU A 376 -6.54 13.34 2.14
C GLU A 376 -6.18 14.55 3.00
N CYS A 377 -4.90 14.69 3.29
CA CYS A 377 -4.31 15.75 4.10
C CYS A 377 -3.45 16.70 3.28
N SER A 378 -2.68 16.20 2.30
CA SER A 378 -1.86 17.08 1.47
C SER A 378 -2.70 17.82 0.41
N PRO A 379 -2.68 19.16 0.37
CA PRO A 379 -3.45 19.92 -0.60
C PRO A 379 -2.99 19.66 -2.04
N GLY A 380 -3.93 19.76 -2.99
CA GLY A 380 -3.61 19.73 -4.41
C GLY A 380 -2.72 20.92 -4.81
N ALA A 381 -1.93 20.75 -5.87
CA ALA A 381 -1.06 21.80 -6.39
C ALA A 381 -1.21 21.94 -7.91
N THR A 382 -1.21 23.17 -8.40
CA THR A 382 -1.31 23.47 -9.83
C THR A 382 0.08 23.72 -10.41
N PRO A 383 0.56 22.92 -11.38
CA PRO A 383 1.84 23.16 -12.05
C PRO A 383 1.96 24.58 -12.62
N GLY A 384 3.12 25.21 -12.42
CA GLY A 384 3.40 26.58 -12.84
C GLY A 384 2.86 27.67 -11.91
N HIS A 385 2.01 27.35 -10.92
CA HIS A 385 1.58 28.32 -9.91
C HIS A 385 2.64 28.49 -8.81
N THR A 386 2.65 29.66 -8.17
CA THR A 386 3.47 29.98 -7.00
C THR A 386 2.58 30.02 -5.74
N TYR A 387 3.11 29.56 -4.62
CA TYR A 387 2.37 29.46 -3.36
C TYR A 387 3.03 30.28 -2.26
N ALA A 388 2.25 31.10 -1.56
CA ALA A 388 2.70 31.81 -0.37
C ALA A 388 2.54 30.89 0.83
N LEU A 389 3.66 30.56 1.47
CA LEU A 389 3.76 29.78 2.69
C LEU A 389 3.92 30.73 3.87
N LYS A 390 3.23 30.41 4.96
CA LYS A 390 3.40 31.07 6.25
C LYS A 390 3.32 30.06 7.39
N ALA A 391 4.02 30.35 8.47
CA ALA A 391 3.85 29.73 9.78
C ALA A 391 4.33 30.72 10.85
N TRP A 392 3.70 30.72 12.00
CA TRP A 392 4.24 31.40 13.17
C TRP A 392 5.19 30.46 13.90
N TYR A 393 6.39 30.92 14.24
CA TYR A 393 7.39 30.10 14.89
C TYR A 393 8.14 30.82 16.01
N LYS A 394 8.64 30.00 16.93
CA LYS A 394 9.59 30.36 17.98
C LYS A 394 10.67 29.28 18.02
N SER A 395 11.94 29.65 17.93
CA SER A 395 13.03 28.66 17.87
C SER A 395 14.33 29.13 18.52
N THR A 396 15.08 28.17 19.07
CA THR A 396 16.42 28.37 19.62
C THR A 396 17.53 28.31 18.58
N ALA A 397 17.22 27.95 17.33
CA ALA A 397 18.18 27.88 16.22
C ALA A 397 17.52 28.38 14.91
N PRO A 398 18.30 28.60 13.83
CA PRO A 398 17.72 28.92 12.52
C PRO A 398 16.81 27.81 11.99
N THR A 399 15.81 28.20 11.21
CA THR A 399 14.83 27.32 10.55
C THR A 399 14.60 27.77 9.12
N GLN A 400 14.04 26.91 8.26
CA GLN A 400 13.58 27.26 6.91
C GLN A 400 12.37 26.40 6.57
N PHE A 401 11.56 26.82 5.60
CA PHE A 401 10.61 25.91 4.99
C PHE A 401 11.38 24.88 4.16
N ALA A 402 11.11 23.60 4.38
CA ALA A 402 11.37 22.54 3.41
C ALA A 402 10.06 22.23 2.67
N VAL A 403 10.11 22.12 1.35
CA VAL A 403 8.92 21.94 0.50
C VAL A 403 9.07 20.74 -0.42
N TYR A 404 7.98 20.00 -0.56
CA TYR A 404 7.86 18.75 -1.30
C TYR A 404 6.68 18.83 -2.25
N TYR A 405 6.77 18.18 -3.41
CA TYR A 405 5.63 17.99 -4.31
C TYR A 405 5.35 16.51 -4.55
N ARG A 406 4.07 16.18 -4.70
CA ARG A 406 3.61 14.85 -5.14
C ARG A 406 3.64 14.77 -6.66
N THR A 407 4.16 13.70 -7.22
CA THR A 407 4.21 13.44 -8.67
C THR A 407 2.84 13.02 -9.23
N ALA A 408 2.76 12.81 -10.55
CA ALA A 408 1.58 12.22 -11.18
C ALA A 408 1.37 10.73 -10.85
N ILE A 409 2.44 10.00 -10.50
CA ILE A 409 2.35 8.60 -10.06
C ILE A 409 1.83 8.52 -8.62
N GLY A 410 2.20 9.48 -7.76
CA GLY A 410 1.85 9.55 -6.35
C GLY A 410 3.03 9.47 -5.39
N THR A 411 4.25 9.27 -5.89
CA THR A 411 5.50 9.46 -5.14
C THR A 411 5.72 10.92 -4.78
N TRP A 412 6.61 11.17 -3.81
CA TRP A 412 6.98 12.52 -3.39
C TRP A 412 8.40 12.87 -3.81
N ALA A 413 8.67 14.15 -4.04
CA ALA A 413 10.00 14.64 -4.37
C ALA A 413 10.37 15.84 -3.49
N TYR A 414 11.63 15.90 -3.05
CA TYR A 414 12.17 17.14 -2.49
C TYR A 414 12.18 18.20 -3.58
N TRP A 415 11.59 19.36 -3.31
CA TRP A 415 11.47 20.42 -4.29
C TRP A 415 12.51 21.52 -4.07
N THR A 416 12.46 22.15 -2.91
CA THR A 416 13.12 23.43 -2.64
C THR A 416 12.99 23.77 -1.16
N SER A 417 13.72 24.80 -0.74
CA SER A 417 13.61 25.39 0.59
C SER A 417 13.58 26.91 0.51
N SER A 418 12.98 27.54 1.52
CA SER A 418 13.09 28.99 1.69
C SER A 418 14.53 29.38 2.05
N PRO A 419 14.89 30.67 1.96
CA PRO A 419 16.00 31.21 2.75
C PRO A 419 15.81 30.91 4.25
N TRP A 420 16.92 30.91 4.99
CA TRP A 420 16.92 30.72 6.43
C TRP A 420 16.26 31.89 7.17
N PHE A 421 15.36 31.55 8.09
CA PHE A 421 14.87 32.43 9.15
C PHE A 421 15.75 32.27 10.40
N ALA A 422 15.99 33.37 11.11
CA ALA A 422 16.83 33.37 12.30
C ALA A 422 16.15 32.68 13.50
N ALA A 423 16.92 32.30 14.52
CA ALA A 423 16.36 31.93 15.82
C ALA A 423 15.53 33.09 16.40
N ALA A 424 14.40 32.78 17.03
CA ALA A 424 13.44 33.75 17.57
C ALA A 424 12.96 33.29 18.96
N PRO A 425 13.22 34.06 20.05
CA PRO A 425 12.81 33.66 21.40
C PRO A 425 11.31 33.81 21.66
N GLU A 426 10.64 34.67 20.88
CA GLU A 426 9.21 34.91 20.87
C GLU A 426 8.64 34.55 19.49
N TYR A 427 7.32 34.38 19.39
CA TYR A 427 6.67 34.08 18.12
C TYR A 427 6.87 35.19 17.08
N THR A 428 7.30 34.79 15.89
CA THR A 428 7.40 35.64 14.69
C THR A 428 6.92 34.86 13.47
N ALA A 429 6.43 35.57 12.45
CA ALA A 429 6.03 34.94 11.20
C ALA A 429 7.26 34.57 10.34
N ALA A 430 7.31 33.33 9.87
CA ALA A 430 8.09 32.92 8.71
C ALA A 430 7.17 33.04 7.49
N GLU A 431 7.54 33.86 6.51
CA GLU A 431 6.76 34.09 5.28
C GLU A 431 7.65 33.93 4.06
N TRP A 432 7.23 33.12 3.08
CA TRP A 432 7.97 32.91 1.83
C TRP A 432 7.04 32.52 0.68
N THR A 433 7.32 33.00 -0.53
CA THR A 433 6.62 32.53 -1.75
C THR A 433 7.52 31.56 -2.50
N THR A 434 7.00 30.36 -2.79
CA THR A 434 7.72 29.33 -3.54
C THR A 434 8.05 29.79 -4.96
N PRO A 435 9.05 29.19 -5.63
CA PRO A 435 9.13 29.22 -7.10
C PRO A 435 7.87 28.55 -7.73
N PRO A 436 7.69 28.62 -9.06
CA PRO A 436 6.61 27.94 -9.75
C PRO A 436 6.67 26.41 -9.56
N VAL A 437 5.54 25.80 -9.17
CA VAL A 437 5.42 24.36 -8.95
C VAL A 437 5.82 23.57 -10.21
N PRO A 438 6.60 22.47 -10.11
CA PRO A 438 7.08 21.73 -11.27
C PRO A 438 5.97 21.13 -12.14
N ALA A 439 6.28 20.93 -13.42
CA ALA A 439 5.41 20.22 -14.35
C ALA A 439 5.13 18.79 -13.84
N GLY A 440 3.87 18.36 -13.90
CA GLY A 440 3.45 17.02 -13.45
C GLY A 440 3.29 16.85 -11.94
N ALA A 441 3.46 17.92 -11.14
CA ALA A 441 3.07 17.89 -9.74
C ALA A 441 1.54 17.85 -9.57
N THR A 442 1.09 17.16 -8.51
CA THR A 442 -0.35 16.98 -8.18
C THR A 442 -0.70 17.38 -6.75
N GLY A 443 0.28 17.71 -5.92
CA GLY A 443 0.10 18.09 -4.52
C GLY A 443 1.35 18.74 -3.94
N ILE A 444 1.21 19.39 -2.80
CA ILE A 444 2.30 20.08 -2.09
C ILE A 444 2.24 19.75 -0.60
N SER A 445 3.40 19.58 0.02
CA SER A 445 3.57 19.50 1.47
C SER A 445 4.79 20.33 1.89
N PHE A 446 4.73 20.93 3.07
CA PHE A 446 5.73 21.87 3.55
C PHE A 446 5.77 21.90 5.08
N GLY A 447 6.91 22.29 5.63
CA GLY A 447 7.09 22.41 7.08
C GLY A 447 8.31 23.25 7.42
N LEU A 448 8.32 23.88 8.59
CA LEU A 448 9.53 24.47 9.14
C LEU A 448 10.38 23.36 9.77
N ASN A 449 11.69 23.38 9.51
CA ASN A 449 12.61 22.33 9.95
C ASN A 449 13.72 22.83 10.87
N LEU A 450 14.40 21.91 11.55
CA LEU A 450 15.42 22.19 12.55
C LEU A 450 16.70 21.36 12.29
N PHE A 451 17.79 22.05 11.93
CA PHE A 451 19.10 21.48 11.57
C PHE A 451 20.13 21.62 12.72
N GLY A 452 19.78 21.13 13.91
CA GLY A 452 20.67 21.20 15.07
C GLY A 452 19.95 21.01 16.39
N ASN A 453 20.70 20.71 17.45
CA ASN A 453 20.14 20.59 18.80
C ASN A 453 19.42 21.88 19.21
N GLY A 454 18.18 21.78 19.67
CA GLY A 454 17.35 22.94 19.98
C GLY A 454 15.85 22.63 20.05
N GLN A 455 15.04 23.68 20.03
CA GLN A 455 13.58 23.58 19.95
C GLN A 455 13.04 24.49 18.84
N LEU A 456 11.97 24.03 18.20
CA LEU A 456 11.17 24.76 17.22
C LEU A 456 9.71 24.54 17.59
N HIS A 457 9.02 25.61 17.96
CA HIS A 457 7.57 25.63 18.15
C HIS A 457 6.97 26.23 16.88
N THR A 458 5.90 25.64 16.37
CA THR A 458 5.20 26.11 15.17
C THR A 458 3.70 26.09 15.34
N ASP A 459 3.04 27.08 14.76
CA ASP A 459 1.61 27.32 14.85
C ASP A 459 1.12 28.10 13.61
N ASP A 460 -0.19 28.23 13.43
CA ASP A 460 -0.85 29.09 12.43
C ASP A 460 -0.23 28.98 11.02
N TYR A 461 -0.23 27.77 10.46
CA TYR A 461 0.27 27.49 9.12
C TYR A 461 -0.69 28.02 8.03
N GLU A 462 -0.15 28.66 7.00
CA GLU A 462 -0.89 29.08 5.82
C GLU A 462 -0.25 28.64 4.50
N LEU A 463 -1.09 28.25 3.54
CA LEU A 463 -0.76 27.96 2.16
C LEU A 463 -1.77 28.67 1.25
N HIS A 464 -1.34 29.69 0.49
CA HIS A 464 -2.21 30.39 -0.45
C HIS A 464 -1.68 30.30 -1.87
N ASP A 465 -2.56 29.95 -2.82
CA ASP A 465 -2.24 30.04 -4.26
C ASP A 465 -2.17 31.52 -4.68
N THR A 466 -0.97 31.99 -4.99
CA THR A 466 -0.75 33.41 -5.35
C THR A 466 -1.11 33.70 -6.80
N ALA A 467 -1.01 32.70 -7.69
CA ALA A 467 -1.37 32.83 -9.10
C ALA A 467 -2.89 32.88 -9.29
N ALA A 468 -3.65 32.20 -8.41
CA ALA A 468 -5.11 32.27 -8.34
C ALA A 468 -5.68 33.68 -8.06
N THR A 469 -4.84 34.63 -7.61
CA THR A 469 -5.23 36.04 -7.40
C THR A 469 -4.93 36.95 -8.60
N GLN A 470 -4.21 36.47 -9.61
CA GLN A 470 -4.06 37.20 -10.87
C GLN A 470 -5.36 37.03 -11.69
N PRO A 471 -6.07 38.12 -12.04
CA PRO A 471 -7.14 38.01 -13.01
C PRO A 471 -6.54 37.48 -14.31
N SER A 472 -7.17 36.47 -14.91
CA SER A 472 -6.72 35.90 -16.18
C SER A 472 -6.49 37.02 -17.17
N SER A 473 -5.25 37.19 -17.61
CA SER A 473 -4.88 38.29 -18.49
C SER A 473 -5.62 38.12 -19.80
N GLY A 474 -6.64 38.96 -20.00
CA GLY A 474 -7.41 39.00 -21.23
C GLY A 474 -6.48 39.18 -22.42
N SER A 475 -6.87 38.60 -23.55
CA SER A 475 -6.13 38.63 -24.82
C SER A 475 -5.53 40.01 -25.12
N TRP A 476 -4.22 40.15 -24.91
CA TRP A 476 -3.45 41.26 -25.41
C TRP A 476 -2.87 40.87 -26.77
N THR A 477 -3.51 41.35 -27.84
CA THR A 477 -2.92 41.31 -29.18
C THR A 477 -1.62 42.12 -29.19
N VAL A 478 -0.48 41.42 -29.26
CA VAL A 478 0.84 42.06 -29.31
C VAL A 478 1.02 42.79 -30.64
N GLY A 479 1.08 44.11 -30.58
CA GLY A 479 1.58 44.93 -31.69
C GLY A 479 3.09 44.71 -31.84
N THR A 480 3.54 44.32 -33.03
CA THR A 480 4.95 44.02 -33.30
C THR A 480 5.80 45.28 -33.47
N THR A 481 6.62 45.62 -32.48
CA THR A 481 7.75 46.55 -32.61
C THR A 481 8.99 45.99 -31.92
N THR A 482 10.01 45.65 -32.71
CA THR A 482 11.29 45.08 -32.25
C THR A 482 12.29 46.18 -31.88
N PRO A 483 12.96 46.10 -30.72
CA PRO A 483 14.23 46.79 -30.48
C PRO A 483 15.41 45.83 -30.35
N THR A 484 16.59 46.32 -30.73
CA THR A 484 17.83 45.56 -30.93
C THR A 484 18.60 45.24 -29.64
N ALA A 485 19.28 44.09 -29.58
CA ALA A 485 20.11 43.69 -28.45
C ALA A 485 21.56 44.24 -28.52
N PRO A 486 22.19 44.61 -27.39
CA PRO A 486 23.63 44.82 -27.28
C PRO A 486 24.37 43.60 -26.71
N THR A 487 25.60 43.39 -27.17
CA THR A 487 26.46 42.25 -26.84
C THR A 487 27.45 42.57 -25.71
N THR A 488 27.59 41.71 -24.70
CA THR A 488 28.71 41.74 -23.75
C THR A 488 29.18 40.34 -23.33
N THR A 489 30.49 40.15 -23.27
CA THR A 489 31.21 38.88 -23.04
C THR A 489 31.53 38.66 -21.54
N PRO A 490 31.54 37.42 -21.01
CA PRO A 490 31.94 37.14 -19.63
C PRO A 490 33.46 37.11 -19.44
N GLY A 491 33.95 37.61 -18.30
CA GLY A 491 35.33 37.42 -17.81
C GLY A 491 35.42 36.33 -16.73
N PRO A 492 36.60 35.73 -16.49
CA PRO A 492 36.75 34.57 -15.60
C PRO A 492 36.93 34.96 -14.13
N VAL A 493 36.47 34.11 -13.21
CA VAL A 493 36.79 34.17 -11.78
C VAL A 493 37.16 32.78 -11.26
N THR A 494 38.08 32.74 -10.30
CA THR A 494 38.92 31.60 -9.91
C THR A 494 38.27 30.60 -8.94
N ALA A 495 38.62 29.32 -9.07
CA ALA A 495 38.31 28.28 -8.09
C ALA A 495 39.32 28.25 -6.93
N ALA A 496 38.86 27.87 -5.74
CA ALA A 496 39.71 27.49 -4.60
C ALA A 496 39.12 26.24 -3.91
N ALA A 497 39.96 25.23 -3.67
CA ALA A 497 39.67 24.11 -2.77
C ALA A 497 39.84 24.57 -1.30
N GLY A 498 39.32 23.91 -0.27
CA GLY A 498 38.58 22.65 -0.18
C GLY A 498 38.86 22.00 1.19
N HIS A 499 37.93 21.23 1.76
CA HIS A 499 38.17 20.52 3.03
C HIS A 499 37.75 19.04 2.97
N ALA A 500 38.55 18.20 3.62
CA ALA A 500 38.57 16.76 3.41
C ALA A 500 37.65 16.00 4.39
N LYS A 501 36.97 14.96 3.88
CA LYS A 501 36.23 14.00 4.71
C LYS A 501 37.20 13.08 5.46
N GLN A 502 37.11 13.04 6.79
CA GLN A 502 37.73 11.96 7.57
C GLN A 502 36.74 10.80 7.71
N LYS A 503 37.17 9.58 7.36
CA LYS A 503 36.38 8.35 7.57
C LYS A 503 36.69 7.77 8.95
N ALA A 504 35.65 7.54 9.76
CA ALA A 504 35.72 6.68 10.94
C ALA A 504 35.33 5.23 10.57
N ALA A 505 35.91 4.25 11.27
CA ALA A 505 35.66 2.83 11.04
C ALA A 505 34.53 2.28 11.94
N PRO A 506 33.76 1.27 11.52
CA PRO A 506 32.61 0.78 12.27
C PRO A 506 33.01 -0.03 13.52
N GLY A 507 32.43 0.34 14.67
CA GLY A 507 32.52 -0.40 15.92
C GLY A 507 31.47 -1.52 15.97
N LYS A 508 31.87 -2.74 16.35
CA LYS A 508 30.97 -3.90 16.45
C LYS A 508 30.13 -3.84 17.73
N HIS A 509 28.80 -3.86 17.61
CA HIS A 509 27.88 -4.21 18.69
C HIS A 509 26.96 -5.36 18.23
N ALA A 510 26.74 -6.33 19.12
CA ALA A 510 25.99 -7.55 18.83
C ALA A 510 24.58 -7.48 19.46
N PRO A 511 23.50 -7.79 18.74
CA PRO A 511 22.15 -7.77 19.29
C PRO A 511 21.83 -9.04 20.10
N GLY A 512 21.22 -8.86 21.27
CA GLY A 512 20.66 -9.95 22.08
C GLY A 512 19.26 -10.34 21.61
N LYS A 513 18.94 -11.64 21.63
CA LYS A 513 17.64 -12.19 21.21
C LYS A 513 16.49 -11.83 22.16
N PRO A 514 15.30 -11.52 21.66
CA PRO A 514 14.02 -11.74 22.35
C PRO A 514 13.46 -13.15 22.05
N ALA A 515 12.65 -13.68 22.96
CA ALA A 515 11.90 -14.94 22.80
C ALA A 515 10.44 -14.68 22.35
N PRO A 516 9.74 -15.67 21.76
CA PRO A 516 8.48 -15.43 21.04
C PRO A 516 7.21 -15.54 21.90
N GLY A 517 6.14 -14.89 21.44
CA GLY A 517 4.75 -15.25 21.76
C GLY A 517 4.08 -14.47 22.90
N THR A 518 3.28 -13.46 22.55
CA THR A 518 1.89 -13.25 23.02
C THR A 518 1.31 -11.94 22.45
N ASP A 519 -0.01 -11.95 22.24
CA ASP A 519 -0.90 -10.85 21.85
C ASP A 519 -0.37 -9.42 22.16
N ARG A 520 -0.14 -8.63 21.10
CA ARG A 520 0.32 -7.23 21.18
C ARG A 520 -0.79 -6.19 20.95
N SER A 521 -2.06 -6.57 20.98
CA SER A 521 -3.18 -5.64 20.77
C SER A 521 -3.54 -4.79 22.00
N SER A 522 -3.07 -5.14 23.21
CA SER A 522 -3.52 -4.49 24.45
C SER A 522 -2.45 -4.26 25.54
N ARG A 523 -1.51 -3.33 25.27
CA ARG A 523 -0.90 -2.37 26.23
C ARG A 523 0.31 -1.64 25.64
N ARG A 524 0.08 -0.42 25.13
CA ARG A 524 1.06 0.68 25.19
C ARG A 524 0.31 1.91 25.70
N GLY A 525 1.00 2.82 26.40
CA GLY A 525 0.54 4.21 26.47
C GLY A 525 0.65 4.86 25.09
N PRO A 526 0.35 6.17 24.92
CA PRO A 526 0.72 6.86 23.70
C PRO A 526 2.22 6.67 23.49
N ALA A 527 2.58 6.00 22.39
CA ALA A 527 3.96 5.92 21.98
C ALA A 527 4.39 7.30 21.47
N GLU A 528 5.67 7.63 21.57
CA GLU A 528 6.18 8.78 20.81
C GLU A 528 5.85 8.57 19.32
N PRO A 529 5.37 9.60 18.61
CA PRO A 529 4.97 9.46 17.22
C PRO A 529 6.16 8.96 16.39
N PRO A 530 5.95 8.03 15.44
CA PRO A 530 7.01 7.59 14.55
C PRO A 530 7.52 8.80 13.76
N VAL A 531 8.84 8.91 13.64
CA VAL A 531 9.48 9.91 12.80
C VAL A 531 9.75 9.26 11.46
N HIS A 532 9.04 9.75 10.46
CA HIS A 532 8.99 9.24 9.11
C HIS A 532 10.19 9.74 8.31
N TYR A 533 10.76 8.91 7.42
CA TYR A 533 11.88 9.33 6.57
C TYR A 533 11.40 10.37 5.55
N VAL A 534 11.91 11.61 5.68
CA VAL A 534 11.60 12.73 4.79
C VAL A 534 12.90 13.51 4.50
N PRO A 535 13.56 13.24 3.37
CA PRO A 535 14.91 13.72 3.08
C PRO A 535 15.00 15.23 2.85
N GLY A 536 16.17 15.80 3.07
CA GLY A 536 16.45 17.23 2.89
C GLY A 536 17.36 17.56 1.70
N PRO A 537 17.71 18.86 1.53
CA PRO A 537 18.51 19.36 0.41
C PRO A 537 19.92 18.75 0.29
N ASP A 538 20.48 18.24 1.40
CA ASP A 538 21.82 17.65 1.42
C ASP A 538 21.83 16.16 1.00
N GLU A 539 20.67 15.52 0.95
CA GLU A 539 20.50 14.11 0.62
C GLU A 539 19.95 13.92 -0.80
N LEU A 540 18.86 14.61 -1.14
CA LEU A 540 18.24 14.54 -2.46
C LEU A 540 18.40 15.84 -3.24
N ARG A 541 18.61 15.70 -4.55
CA ARG A 541 18.55 16.85 -5.46
C ARG A 541 17.08 17.26 -5.70
N PRO A 542 16.80 18.56 -5.92
CA PRO A 542 15.49 19.01 -6.39
C PRO A 542 14.92 18.15 -7.53
N GLY A 543 13.71 17.62 -7.32
CA GLY A 543 13.00 16.76 -8.27
C GLY A 543 13.33 15.26 -8.19
N GLN A 544 14.27 14.85 -7.34
CA GLN A 544 14.49 13.42 -7.05
C GLN A 544 13.38 12.91 -6.13
N THR A 545 12.78 11.77 -6.50
CA THR A 545 11.69 11.15 -5.75
C THR A 545 12.18 10.31 -4.57
N PHE A 546 11.29 10.12 -3.62
CA PHE A 546 11.39 9.18 -2.51
C PHE A 546 9.99 8.64 -2.17
N LEU A 547 9.99 7.62 -1.32
CA LEU A 547 8.80 7.07 -0.70
C LEU A 547 8.84 7.44 0.79
N PRO A 548 7.78 8.05 1.34
CA PRO A 548 7.56 8.02 2.78
C PRO A 548 7.49 6.55 3.23
N ASP A 549 8.17 6.22 4.32
CA ASP A 549 8.00 4.98 5.09
C ASP A 549 8.31 3.63 4.42
N ALA A 550 8.91 3.60 3.22
CA ALA A 550 9.44 2.38 2.59
C ALA A 550 10.71 1.83 3.29
N GLY A 551 10.91 2.12 4.57
CA GLY A 551 12.18 1.96 5.27
C GLY A 551 13.26 2.95 4.80
N ASN A 552 14.47 2.84 5.36
CA ASN A 552 15.62 3.56 4.83
C ASN A 552 15.94 3.02 3.43
N LEU A 553 15.78 3.83 2.38
CA LEU A 553 16.13 3.51 0.99
C LEU A 553 17.67 3.48 0.74
N GLY A 554 18.45 3.06 1.74
CA GLY A 554 19.91 3.04 1.69
C GLY A 554 20.58 2.47 2.94
N GLU A 555 20.75 1.15 2.97
CA GLU A 555 21.97 0.45 3.45
C GLU A 555 22.31 -0.72 2.50
#